data_AF-A0A5N6TJD1-F1
#
_entry.id   AF-A0A5N6TJD1-F1
#
_cell.length_a   1.000
_cell.length_b   1.000
_cell.length_c   1.000
_cell.angle_alpha   90.00
_cell.angle_beta   90.00
_cell.angle_gamma   90.00
#
_symmetry.space_group_name_H-M   'P 1'
#
loop_
_entity.id
_entity.type
_entity.pdbx_description
1 polymer ?
#
loop_
_entity_poly.entity_id
_entity_poly.type
_entity_poly.pdbx_seq_one_letter_code
_entity_poly.pdbx_strand_id
1 'polypeptide(L)'
;MRSSSTIPADGLVVDSAFWDKERCDMDIDRGPWTPAVDYIKALALGEIAWIQRYAKPRTPDDPLYVSNSQNIPSGHISLLQKYLFVAPYLLPQEEDILGPILWHPDLCTPNIFVNDRGNITSIINWHSTWAGPLFLEGRHPHFLQYYGEIMLRLPKDFRQLDTSTQAGLREQATKSILVYLYERYMTNINPTLHRVFVYPNGLTLSDPVRFAGSTWEDILPLQESLMRVVTKWDSINDTVKCPIHFPPEDRCKHYEEGEGWNEIQDFWDTMTGILEKDSWTSHETYDRAREIFAKLQAPAPTDS
;
A
#
# COMPACT_ATOMS: atom_id res chain seq x y z
N MET A 1 27.08 -24.42 13.92
CA MET A 1 27.60 -23.25 14.67
C MET A 1 27.04 -22.01 14.00
N ARG A 2 26.07 -21.36 14.63
CA ARG A 2 25.50 -20.10 14.11
C ARG A 2 26.54 -19.00 14.36
N SER A 3 26.99 -18.36 13.30
CA SER A 3 27.77 -17.13 13.37
C SER A 3 26.88 -16.06 13.99
N SER A 4 27.20 -15.64 15.22
CA SER A 4 26.62 -14.44 15.83
C SER A 4 27.16 -13.22 15.09
N SER A 5 26.40 -12.74 14.11
CA SER A 5 26.59 -11.43 13.52
C SER A 5 25.98 -10.41 14.50
N THR A 6 26.83 -9.72 15.24
CA THR A 6 26.47 -8.62 16.12
C THR A 6 25.83 -7.51 15.28
N ILE A 7 24.52 -7.28 15.46
CA ILE A 7 23.81 -6.15 14.84
C ILE A 7 24.26 -4.87 15.58
N PRO A 8 24.83 -3.85 14.91
CA PRO A 8 25.08 -2.55 15.55
C PRO A 8 23.74 -1.93 15.93
N ALA A 9 23.54 -1.65 17.22
CA ALA A 9 22.23 -1.39 17.82
C ALA A 9 21.73 0.06 17.73
N ASP A 10 22.47 0.98 17.09
CA ASP A 10 22.13 2.40 17.13
C ASP A 10 21.90 2.95 15.70
N GLY A 11 20.63 3.05 15.29
CA GLY A 11 20.21 3.85 14.13
C GLY A 11 19.84 3.10 12.84
N LEU A 12 19.82 1.77 12.84
CA LEU A 12 19.38 0.98 11.68
C LEU A 12 17.85 0.94 11.57
N VAL A 13 17.32 1.07 10.36
CA VAL A 13 15.90 0.85 10.10
C VAL A 13 15.55 -0.63 10.33
N VAL A 14 14.38 -0.93 10.90
CA VAL A 14 13.89 -2.30 11.12
C VAL A 14 12.74 -2.67 10.17
N ASP A 15 12.54 -1.87 9.13
CA ASP A 15 11.60 -2.17 8.03
C ASP A 15 12.02 -3.47 7.35
N SER A 16 11.06 -4.39 7.19
CA SER A 16 11.28 -5.73 6.63
C SER A 16 11.86 -5.67 5.21
N ALA A 17 11.61 -4.60 4.45
CA ALA A 17 12.21 -4.37 3.13
C ALA A 17 13.76 -4.41 3.14
N PHE A 18 14.42 -4.18 4.28
CA PHE A 18 15.88 -4.21 4.43
C PHE A 18 16.44 -5.50 5.03
N TRP A 19 15.58 -6.39 5.53
CA TRP A 19 15.97 -7.58 6.30
C TRP A 19 15.41 -8.88 5.74
N ASP A 20 14.34 -8.83 4.95
CA ASP A 20 13.68 -10.01 4.40
C ASP A 20 14.57 -10.77 3.40
N LYS A 21 14.46 -12.09 3.44
CA LYS A 21 15.22 -13.05 2.61
C LYS A 21 16.73 -12.90 2.82
N GLU A 22 17.52 -12.92 1.75
CA GLU A 22 18.98 -12.78 1.78
C GLU A 22 19.43 -11.34 2.10
N ARG A 23 18.51 -10.36 2.21
CA ARG A 23 18.89 -8.97 2.53
C ARG A 23 19.52 -8.84 3.89
N CYS A 24 19.21 -9.71 4.86
CA CYS A 24 19.87 -9.71 6.16
C CYS A 24 21.40 -9.95 6.08
N ASP A 25 21.87 -10.65 5.04
CA ASP A 25 23.29 -10.97 4.83
C ASP A 25 23.98 -10.01 3.84
N MET A 26 23.25 -9.04 3.27
CA MET A 26 23.78 -8.09 2.30
C MET A 26 24.41 -6.87 2.96
N ASP A 27 25.45 -6.33 2.33
CA ASP A 27 25.99 -5.00 2.64
C ASP A 27 25.18 -3.95 1.85
N ILE A 28 24.02 -3.57 2.40
CA ILE A 28 23.14 -2.52 1.87
C ILE A 28 23.02 -1.37 2.87
N ASP A 29 22.75 -0.18 2.36
CA ASP A 29 22.48 1.00 3.18
C ASP A 29 21.18 0.80 3.98
N ARG A 30 21.29 0.90 5.30
CA ARG A 30 20.20 0.75 6.28
C ARG A 30 20.06 1.98 7.17
N GLY A 31 20.67 3.08 6.76
CA GLY A 31 20.68 4.33 7.49
C GLY A 31 21.73 4.37 8.63
N PRO A 32 21.61 5.37 9.52
CA PRO A 32 20.55 6.38 9.56
C PRO A 32 20.63 7.37 8.39
N TRP A 33 19.47 7.76 7.85
CA TRP A 33 19.38 8.77 6.79
C TRP A 33 19.05 10.13 7.38
N THR A 34 19.73 11.18 6.88
CA THR A 34 19.44 12.55 7.32
C THR A 34 18.32 13.18 6.47
N PRO A 35 18.35 13.14 5.13
CA PRO A 35 17.20 13.55 4.34
C PRO A 35 16.29 12.36 4.03
N ALA A 36 14.97 12.57 4.08
CA ALA A 36 13.96 11.54 3.77
C ALA A 36 14.11 10.95 2.35
N VAL A 37 14.73 11.70 1.43
CA VAL A 37 14.98 11.24 0.05
C VAL A 37 15.97 10.08 0.00
N ASP A 38 16.92 10.03 0.95
CA ASP A 38 17.92 8.96 0.97
C ASP A 38 17.28 7.65 1.43
N TYR A 39 16.34 7.71 2.38
CA TYR A 39 15.54 6.55 2.78
C TYR A 39 14.78 5.93 1.60
N ILE A 40 14.00 6.74 0.88
CA ILE A 40 13.17 6.22 -0.22
C ILE A 40 14.03 5.71 -1.39
N LYS A 41 15.21 6.32 -1.63
CA LYS A 41 16.18 5.81 -2.60
C LYS A 41 16.82 4.50 -2.14
N ALA A 42 17.11 4.36 -0.84
CA ALA A 42 17.73 3.17 -0.29
C ALA A 42 16.84 1.92 -0.47
N LEU A 43 15.51 2.06 -0.42
CA LEU A 43 14.57 0.98 -0.75
C LEU A 43 14.83 0.41 -2.15
N ALA A 44 14.83 1.28 -3.17
CA ALA A 44 15.04 0.87 -4.55
C ALA A 44 16.47 0.39 -4.83
N LEU A 45 17.48 1.03 -4.23
CA LEU A 45 18.89 0.61 -4.37
C LEU A 45 19.13 -0.76 -3.74
N GLY A 46 18.54 -1.01 -2.56
CA GLY A 46 18.56 -2.30 -1.90
C GLY A 46 17.90 -3.38 -2.74
N GLU A 47 16.73 -3.09 -3.32
CA GLU A 47 16.03 -4.00 -4.22
C GLU A 47 16.84 -4.30 -5.48
N ILE A 48 17.42 -3.29 -6.14
CA ILE A 48 18.30 -3.48 -7.30
C ILE A 48 19.47 -4.41 -6.94
N ALA A 49 20.14 -4.16 -5.81
CA ALA A 49 21.27 -4.97 -5.37
C ALA A 49 20.85 -6.42 -5.08
N TRP A 50 19.67 -6.63 -4.48
CA TRP A 50 19.15 -7.96 -4.20
C TRP A 50 18.83 -8.69 -5.51
N ILE A 51 18.14 -8.02 -6.44
CA ILE A 51 17.79 -8.61 -7.75
C ILE A 51 19.04 -9.00 -8.53
N GLN A 52 20.06 -8.14 -8.58
CA GLN A 52 21.30 -8.42 -9.32
C GLN A 52 22.05 -9.65 -8.80
N ARG A 53 21.92 -9.95 -7.51
CA ARG A 53 22.71 -11.00 -6.85
C ARG A 53 21.94 -12.30 -6.61
N TYR A 54 20.63 -12.20 -6.35
CA TYR A 54 19.83 -13.30 -5.83
C TYR A 54 18.58 -13.61 -6.64
N ALA A 55 18.09 -12.72 -7.51
CA ALA A 55 16.91 -13.02 -8.32
C ALA A 55 17.16 -14.23 -9.22
N LYS A 56 16.26 -15.22 -9.11
CA LYS A 56 16.29 -16.44 -9.93
C LYS A 56 14.98 -16.52 -10.69
N PRO A 57 15.02 -16.42 -12.03
CA PRO A 57 13.83 -16.62 -12.84
C PRO A 57 13.16 -17.96 -12.50
N ARG A 58 11.86 -17.91 -12.28
CA ARG A 58 11.01 -19.06 -11.96
C ARG A 58 10.71 -19.88 -13.21
N THR A 59 10.56 -21.17 -13.06
CA THR A 59 10.08 -22.05 -14.14
C THR A 59 8.56 -21.92 -14.30
N PRO A 60 7.97 -22.17 -15.49
CA PRO A 60 6.52 -22.14 -15.66
C PRO A 60 5.74 -23.09 -14.73
N ASP A 61 6.39 -24.14 -14.21
CA ASP A 61 5.79 -25.08 -13.24
C ASP A 61 5.81 -24.57 -11.79
N ASP A 62 6.44 -23.42 -11.53
CA ASP A 62 6.48 -22.80 -10.20
C ASP A 62 5.12 -22.13 -9.91
N PRO A 63 4.44 -22.42 -8.78
CA PRO A 63 3.18 -21.75 -8.41
C PRO A 63 3.27 -20.23 -8.29
N LEU A 64 4.48 -19.67 -8.10
CA LEU A 64 4.74 -18.23 -8.03
C LEU A 64 5.19 -17.64 -9.37
N TYR A 65 5.21 -18.42 -10.45
CA TYR A 65 5.44 -17.91 -11.79
C TYR A 65 4.21 -17.13 -12.27
N VAL A 66 4.37 -15.82 -12.45
CA VAL A 66 3.29 -14.94 -12.93
C VAL A 66 3.29 -14.88 -14.46
N SER A 67 4.39 -14.42 -15.04
CA SER A 67 4.53 -14.30 -16.50
C SER A 67 6.00 -14.23 -16.92
N ASN A 68 6.28 -14.48 -18.20
CA ASN A 68 7.65 -14.43 -18.74
C ASN A 68 8.27 -13.04 -18.59
N SER A 69 7.48 -12.00 -18.74
CA SER A 69 7.90 -10.60 -18.67
C SER A 69 8.21 -10.13 -17.26
N GLN A 70 7.40 -10.53 -16.28
CA GLN A 70 7.67 -10.27 -14.86
C GLN A 70 8.82 -11.12 -14.33
N ASN A 71 9.21 -12.18 -15.03
CA ASN A 71 10.29 -13.07 -14.62
C ASN A 71 11.68 -12.63 -15.12
N ILE A 72 11.82 -11.41 -15.66
CA ILE A 72 13.07 -10.88 -16.23
C ILE A 72 13.69 -9.85 -15.27
N PRO A 73 14.83 -10.14 -14.61
CA PRO A 73 15.48 -9.23 -13.67
C PRO A 73 15.74 -7.81 -14.20
N SER A 74 16.10 -7.68 -15.49
CA SER A 74 16.37 -6.37 -16.09
C SER A 74 15.12 -5.49 -16.22
N GLY A 75 13.92 -6.08 -16.31
CA GLY A 75 12.66 -5.34 -16.32
C GLY A 75 12.43 -4.62 -14.98
N HIS A 76 12.60 -5.34 -13.88
CA HIS A 76 12.52 -4.79 -12.52
C HIS A 76 13.55 -3.69 -12.28
N ILE A 77 14.82 -3.94 -12.64
CA ILE A 77 15.90 -2.96 -12.46
C ILE A 77 15.61 -1.69 -13.27
N SER A 78 15.13 -1.81 -14.51
CA SER A 78 14.75 -0.67 -15.35
C SER A 78 13.63 0.15 -14.70
N LEU A 79 12.61 -0.51 -14.13
CA LEU A 79 11.53 0.16 -13.44
C LEU A 79 11.99 0.87 -12.16
N LEU A 80 12.83 0.23 -11.36
CA LEU A 80 13.44 0.83 -10.15
C LEU A 80 14.34 2.02 -10.50
N GLN A 81 15.03 1.98 -11.65
CA GLN A 81 15.76 3.14 -12.16
C GLN A 81 14.82 4.30 -12.52
N LYS A 82 13.68 4.03 -13.17
CA LYS A 82 12.64 5.06 -13.38
C LYS A 82 12.16 5.64 -12.04
N TYR A 83 11.91 4.79 -11.03
CA TYR A 83 11.57 5.23 -9.68
C TYR A 83 12.62 6.19 -9.09
N LEU A 84 13.92 5.87 -9.19
CA LEU A 84 14.99 6.72 -8.65
C LEU A 84 15.02 8.14 -9.26
N PHE A 85 14.61 8.30 -10.51
CA PHE A 85 14.49 9.62 -11.15
C PHE A 85 13.33 10.46 -10.59
N VAL A 86 12.22 9.81 -10.19
CA VAL A 86 11.06 10.52 -9.61
C VAL A 86 11.13 10.66 -8.09
N ALA A 87 11.90 9.81 -7.40
CA ALA A 87 11.96 9.76 -5.94
C ALA A 87 12.11 11.13 -5.25
N PRO A 88 12.98 12.06 -5.69
CA PRO A 88 13.09 13.38 -5.06
C PRO A 88 11.80 14.22 -5.09
N TYR A 89 10.88 13.93 -6.01
CA TYR A 89 9.61 14.63 -6.20
C TYR A 89 8.43 13.92 -5.54
N LEU A 90 8.65 12.75 -4.93
CA LEU A 90 7.63 12.02 -4.18
C LEU A 90 7.48 12.49 -2.74
N LEU A 91 8.41 13.34 -2.27
CA LEU A 91 8.35 13.88 -0.92
C LEU A 91 7.43 15.11 -0.87
N PRO A 92 6.57 15.21 0.15
CA PRO A 92 5.91 16.45 0.49
C PRO A 92 6.89 17.61 0.71
N GLN A 93 6.44 18.84 0.44
CA GLN A 93 7.22 20.05 0.70
C GLN A 93 7.24 20.43 2.19
N GLU A 94 6.23 19.98 2.93
CA GLU A 94 6.01 20.30 4.33
C GLU A 94 6.90 19.44 5.24
N GLU A 95 7.89 20.09 5.87
CA GLU A 95 8.88 19.40 6.71
C GLU A 95 8.27 18.68 7.93
N ASP A 96 7.13 19.15 8.43
CA ASP A 96 6.53 18.61 9.66
C ASP A 96 5.83 17.26 9.49
N ILE A 97 5.64 16.80 8.25
CA ILE A 97 5.14 15.45 7.93
C ILE A 97 6.23 14.52 7.38
N LEU A 98 7.48 15.00 7.25
CA LEU A 98 8.63 14.20 6.85
C LEU A 98 9.33 13.54 8.06
N GLY A 99 9.06 14.02 9.28
CA GLY A 99 9.69 13.52 10.50
C GLY A 99 9.34 12.07 10.81
N PRO A 100 10.26 11.33 11.47
CA PRO A 100 10.02 9.95 11.87
C PRO A 100 8.96 9.89 12.97
N ILE A 101 7.96 9.03 12.78
CA ILE A 101 6.92 8.72 13.76
C ILE A 101 6.82 7.21 13.93
N LEU A 102 6.62 6.77 15.17
CA LEU A 102 6.25 5.39 15.44
C LEU A 102 4.79 5.19 15.06
N TRP A 103 4.52 4.34 14.08
CA TRP A 103 3.17 4.09 13.59
C TRP A 103 2.81 2.61 13.66
N HIS A 104 1.60 2.31 14.11
CA HIS A 104 1.17 0.92 14.27
C HIS A 104 0.99 0.22 12.90
N PRO A 105 1.70 -0.89 12.64
CA PRO A 105 1.73 -1.52 11.32
C PRO A 105 0.42 -2.25 10.96
N ASP A 106 -0.41 -2.59 11.94
CA ASP A 106 -1.69 -3.29 11.74
C ASP A 106 -2.73 -2.89 12.79
N LEU A 107 -3.21 -1.64 12.75
CA LEU A 107 -4.19 -1.17 13.74
C LEU A 107 -5.62 -1.54 13.31
N CYS A 108 -6.02 -2.76 13.63
CA CYS A 108 -7.34 -3.33 13.40
C CYS A 108 -8.06 -3.70 14.72
N THR A 109 -9.38 -3.92 14.67
CA THR A 109 -10.21 -4.19 15.85
C THR A 109 -9.72 -5.39 16.69
N PRO A 110 -9.30 -6.53 16.09
CA PRO A 110 -8.75 -7.66 16.84
C PRO A 110 -7.50 -7.33 17.67
N ASN A 111 -6.76 -6.28 17.29
CA ASN A 111 -5.54 -5.85 17.98
C ASN A 111 -5.80 -4.85 19.12
N ILE A 112 -7.07 -4.48 19.38
CA ILE A 112 -7.47 -3.52 20.41
C ILE A 112 -8.29 -4.22 21.49
N PHE A 113 -7.74 -4.29 22.70
CA PHE A 113 -8.43 -4.82 23.86
C PHE A 113 -9.16 -3.71 24.60
N VAL A 114 -10.41 -3.97 24.97
CA VAL A 114 -11.26 -3.06 25.74
C VAL A 114 -11.78 -3.77 26.98
N ASN A 115 -11.99 -3.02 28.07
CA ASN A 115 -12.66 -3.55 29.27
C ASN A 115 -14.18 -3.41 29.19
N ASP A 116 -14.90 -3.92 30.20
CA ASP A 116 -16.36 -3.85 30.31
C ASP A 116 -16.94 -2.42 30.32
N ARG A 117 -16.10 -1.40 30.52
CA ARG A 117 -16.48 0.02 30.49
C ARG A 117 -16.23 0.67 29.13
N GLY A 118 -15.70 -0.06 28.16
CA GLY A 118 -15.36 0.45 26.82
C GLY A 118 -14.04 1.23 26.76
N ASN A 119 -13.19 1.15 27.79
CA ASN A 119 -11.87 1.78 27.75
C ASN A 119 -10.85 0.84 27.12
N ILE A 120 -9.99 1.36 26.23
CA ILE A 120 -8.85 0.63 25.67
C ILE A 120 -7.89 0.26 26.81
N THR A 121 -7.59 -1.03 26.96
CA THR A 121 -6.67 -1.56 27.97
C THR A 121 -5.33 -1.96 27.40
N SER A 122 -5.29 -2.37 26.14
CA SER A 122 -4.06 -2.77 25.45
C SER A 122 -4.21 -2.68 23.94
N ILE A 123 -3.09 -2.39 23.26
CA ILE A 123 -2.94 -2.51 21.81
C ILE A 123 -1.79 -3.50 21.58
N ILE A 124 -2.04 -4.55 20.79
CA ILE A 124 -1.05 -5.60 20.50
C ILE A 124 -0.63 -5.54 19.03
N ASN A 125 0.25 -6.46 18.64
CA ASN A 125 0.72 -6.60 17.26
C ASN A 125 1.69 -5.50 16.78
N TRP A 126 2.47 -4.95 17.71
CA TRP A 126 3.54 -3.98 17.42
C TRP A 126 4.80 -4.61 16.79
N HIS A 127 4.76 -5.87 16.37
CA HIS A 127 5.93 -6.47 15.72
C HIS A 127 6.20 -5.75 14.39
N SER A 128 7.47 -5.63 14.00
CA SER A 128 7.87 -4.89 12.78
C SER A 128 7.51 -3.40 12.77
N THR A 129 7.11 -2.83 13.92
CA THR A 129 6.95 -1.38 14.05
C THR A 129 8.32 -0.70 13.92
N TRP A 130 8.39 0.32 13.09
CA TRP A 130 9.57 1.15 12.93
C TRP A 130 9.19 2.64 12.94
N ALA A 131 10.17 3.52 13.11
CA ALA A 131 9.95 4.95 13.08
C ALA A 131 10.19 5.50 11.67
N GLY A 132 9.10 5.76 10.93
CA GLY A 132 9.13 6.16 9.53
C GLY A 132 8.52 7.53 9.27
N PRO A 133 8.73 8.13 8.07
CA PRO A 133 8.14 9.42 7.72
C PRO A 133 6.62 9.40 7.87
N LEU A 134 6.06 10.36 8.61
CA LEU A 134 4.62 10.42 8.87
C LEU A 134 3.77 10.45 7.60
N PHE A 135 4.23 11.07 6.50
CA PHE A 135 3.49 11.07 5.23
C PHE A 135 3.34 9.68 4.59
N LEU A 136 4.24 8.73 4.91
CA LEU A 136 4.17 7.34 4.43
C LEU A 136 3.33 6.48 5.37
N GLU A 137 3.48 6.69 6.67
CA GLU A 137 2.85 5.84 7.68
C GLU A 137 1.43 6.27 8.04
N GLY A 138 1.18 7.59 8.02
CA GLY A 138 -0.08 8.21 8.44
C GLY A 138 -1.25 7.77 7.57
N ARG A 139 -2.12 6.93 8.14
CA ARG A 139 -3.29 6.38 7.47
C ARG A 139 -4.50 6.32 8.40
N HIS A 140 -5.68 6.19 7.83
CA HIS A 140 -6.86 5.86 8.60
C HIS A 140 -6.69 4.47 9.24
N PRO A 141 -7.00 4.31 10.55
CA PRO A 141 -7.10 3.00 11.18
C PRO A 141 -8.02 2.08 10.36
N HIS A 142 -7.75 0.78 10.39
CA HIS A 142 -8.42 -0.15 9.47
C HIS A 142 -9.95 -0.14 9.63
N PHE A 143 -10.43 -0.07 10.88
CA PHE A 143 -11.86 0.01 11.20
C PHE A 143 -12.53 1.34 10.82
N LEU A 144 -11.77 2.32 10.35
CA LEU A 144 -12.25 3.59 9.80
C LEU A 144 -12.03 3.70 8.29
N GLN A 145 -11.48 2.69 7.63
CA GLN A 145 -11.30 2.75 6.19
C GLN A 145 -12.65 2.65 5.49
N TYR A 146 -12.99 3.71 4.76
CA TYR A 146 -14.19 3.78 3.94
C TYR A 146 -13.88 4.55 2.65
N TYR A 147 -14.08 3.88 1.52
CA TYR A 147 -13.70 4.38 0.20
C TYR A 147 -14.91 4.63 -0.71
N GLY A 148 -16.12 4.38 -0.20
CA GLY A 148 -17.36 4.66 -0.92
C GLY A 148 -17.76 6.13 -0.87
N GLU A 149 -18.84 6.46 -1.56
CA GLU A 149 -19.39 7.82 -1.55
C GLU A 149 -19.83 8.23 -0.13
N ILE A 150 -19.29 9.35 0.36
CA ILE A 150 -19.60 9.91 1.67
C ILE A 150 -21.08 10.30 1.73
N MET A 151 -21.85 9.57 2.54
CA MET A 151 -23.27 9.79 2.76
C MET A 151 -23.54 10.18 4.21
N LEU A 152 -23.63 11.47 4.50
CA LEU A 152 -23.91 11.97 5.85
C LEU A 152 -25.40 12.00 6.22
N ARG A 153 -26.28 11.73 5.26
CA ARG A 153 -27.74 11.74 5.44
C ARG A 153 -28.38 10.62 4.65
N LEU A 154 -29.34 9.93 5.27
CA LEU A 154 -30.12 8.91 4.60
C LEU A 154 -31.04 9.53 3.52
N PRO A 155 -31.31 8.81 2.41
CA PRO A 155 -32.28 9.22 1.40
C PRO A 155 -33.69 9.47 1.99
N LYS A 156 -34.47 10.36 1.35
CA LYS A 156 -35.81 10.73 1.83
C LYS A 156 -36.80 9.57 1.80
N ASP A 157 -36.62 8.67 0.84
CA ASP A 157 -37.37 7.46 0.58
C ASP A 157 -36.86 6.24 1.38
N PHE A 158 -35.85 6.41 2.25
CA PHE A 158 -35.23 5.32 3.02
C PHE A 158 -36.24 4.36 3.66
N ARG A 159 -37.31 4.90 4.26
CA ARG A 159 -38.35 4.09 4.95
C ARG A 159 -39.20 3.23 4.01
N GLN A 160 -39.17 3.51 2.71
CA GLN A 160 -39.94 2.84 1.67
C GLN A 160 -39.14 1.71 1.00
N LEU A 161 -37.83 1.66 1.23
CA LEU A 161 -36.93 0.63 0.71
C LEU A 161 -37.09 -0.69 1.48
N ASP A 162 -36.68 -1.80 0.86
CA ASP A 162 -36.64 -3.10 1.51
C ASP A 162 -35.59 -3.14 2.64
N THR A 163 -35.73 -4.10 3.56
CA THR A 163 -34.89 -4.20 4.75
C THR A 163 -33.39 -4.38 4.44
N SER A 164 -33.06 -5.08 3.34
CA SER A 164 -31.67 -5.30 2.95
C SER A 164 -31.02 -4.00 2.45
N THR A 165 -31.72 -3.27 1.58
CA THR A 165 -31.26 -1.96 1.10
C THR A 165 -31.17 -0.95 2.25
N GLN A 166 -32.13 -0.97 3.18
CA GLN A 166 -32.07 -0.14 4.39
C GLN A 166 -30.85 -0.45 5.26
N ALA A 167 -30.47 -1.73 5.41
CA ALA A 167 -29.29 -2.13 6.16
C ALA A 167 -28.01 -1.59 5.50
N GLY A 168 -27.85 -1.78 4.18
CA GLY A 168 -26.69 -1.29 3.44
C GLY A 168 -26.54 0.23 3.50
N LEU A 169 -27.65 0.98 3.34
CA LEU A 169 -27.62 2.45 3.46
C LEU A 169 -27.31 2.93 4.89
N ARG A 170 -27.77 2.21 5.92
CA ARG A 170 -27.40 2.52 7.31
C ARG A 170 -25.93 2.28 7.56
N GLU A 171 -25.40 1.17 7.07
CA GLU A 171 -23.98 0.85 7.19
C GLU A 171 -23.13 1.91 6.47
N GLN A 172 -23.49 2.25 5.23
CA GLN A 172 -22.84 3.28 4.44
C GLN A 172 -22.82 4.63 5.17
N ALA A 173 -23.98 5.06 5.68
CA ALA A 173 -24.09 6.30 6.43
C ALA A 173 -23.27 6.26 7.74
N THR A 174 -23.26 5.12 8.42
CA THR A 174 -22.48 4.92 9.65
C THR A 174 -20.98 5.06 9.38
N LYS A 175 -20.45 4.32 8.39
CA LYS A 175 -19.04 4.41 7.97
C LYS A 175 -18.68 5.82 7.54
N SER A 176 -19.53 6.47 6.73
CA SER A 176 -19.33 7.86 6.29
C SER A 176 -19.26 8.85 7.46
N ILE A 177 -20.18 8.73 8.42
CA ILE A 177 -20.20 9.59 9.61
C ILE A 177 -18.96 9.35 10.47
N LEU A 178 -18.53 8.10 10.65
CA LEU A 178 -17.34 7.78 11.43
C LEU A 178 -16.07 8.38 10.84
N VAL A 179 -15.84 8.24 9.54
CA VAL A 179 -14.69 8.86 8.85
C VAL A 179 -14.75 10.39 8.98
N TYR A 180 -15.91 10.96 8.68
CA TYR A 180 -16.10 12.42 8.76
C TYR A 180 -15.84 12.96 10.16
N LEU A 181 -16.36 12.30 11.20
CA LEU A 181 -16.13 12.71 12.58
C LEU A 181 -14.67 12.53 12.95
N TYR A 182 -14.05 11.41 12.59
CA TYR A 182 -12.65 11.14 12.88
C TYR A 182 -11.73 12.21 12.30
N GLU A 183 -11.84 12.52 11.01
CA GLU A 183 -11.05 13.57 10.36
C GLU A 183 -11.27 14.93 11.03
N ARG A 184 -12.54 15.28 11.32
CA ARG A 184 -12.89 16.53 12.01
C ARG A 184 -12.33 16.63 13.43
N TYR A 185 -12.29 15.52 14.16
CA TYR A 185 -11.64 15.46 15.48
C TYR A 185 -10.13 15.59 15.33
N MET A 186 -9.52 14.93 14.34
CA MET A 186 -8.09 15.02 14.07
C MET A 186 -7.65 16.44 13.73
N THR A 187 -8.49 17.25 13.07
CA THR A 187 -8.20 18.67 12.85
C THR A 187 -7.89 19.43 14.16
N ASN A 188 -8.48 19.03 15.29
CA ASN A 188 -8.29 19.69 16.58
C ASN A 188 -7.27 18.98 17.47
N ILE A 189 -7.19 17.65 17.41
CA ILE A 189 -6.34 16.83 18.30
C ILE A 189 -4.94 16.67 17.72
N ASN A 190 -4.83 16.40 16.42
CA ASN A 190 -3.56 16.19 15.73
C ASN A 190 -3.60 16.80 14.31
N PRO A 191 -3.44 18.13 14.21
CA PRO A 191 -3.49 18.85 12.92
C PRO A 191 -2.43 18.38 11.92
N THR A 192 -1.30 17.84 12.40
CA THR A 192 -0.23 17.30 11.56
C THR A 192 -0.65 15.99 10.89
N LEU A 193 -1.27 15.07 11.62
CA LEU A 193 -1.84 13.85 11.03
C LEU A 193 -2.99 14.16 10.07
N HIS A 194 -3.88 15.08 10.43
CA HIS A 194 -4.96 15.50 9.54
C HIS A 194 -4.43 16.02 8.19
N ARG A 195 -3.32 16.76 8.18
CA ARG A 195 -2.68 17.22 6.94
C ARG A 195 -2.21 16.08 6.04
N VAL A 196 -1.77 14.96 6.59
CA VAL A 196 -1.44 13.77 5.79
C VAL A 196 -2.67 13.19 5.11
N PHE A 197 -3.82 13.13 5.80
CA PHE A 197 -5.06 12.59 5.22
C PHE A 197 -5.57 13.41 4.04
N VAL A 198 -5.45 14.73 4.13
CA VAL A 198 -5.92 15.64 3.08
C VAL A 198 -4.82 16.06 2.11
N TYR A 199 -3.63 15.42 2.18
CA TYR A 199 -2.50 15.82 1.37
C TYR A 199 -2.80 15.60 -0.13
N PRO A 200 -2.64 16.64 -0.98
CA PRO A 200 -2.87 16.50 -2.41
C PRO A 200 -2.03 15.36 -2.97
N ASN A 201 -2.65 14.46 -3.74
CA ASN A 201 -1.96 13.33 -4.34
C ASN A 201 -1.30 12.36 -3.32
N GLY A 202 -1.68 12.35 -2.05
CA GLY A 202 -1.02 11.55 -1.00
C GLY A 202 -0.72 10.09 -1.38
N LEU A 203 -1.71 9.36 -1.91
CA LEU A 203 -1.49 7.98 -2.41
C LEU A 203 -0.59 7.91 -3.65
N THR A 204 -0.72 8.90 -4.56
CA THR A 204 0.13 8.96 -5.76
C THR A 204 1.60 9.18 -5.41
N LEU A 205 1.88 9.90 -4.31
CA LEU A 205 3.25 10.14 -3.82
C LEU A 205 3.78 8.97 -2.98
N SER A 206 2.94 8.39 -2.12
CA SER A 206 3.38 7.37 -1.15
C SER A 206 3.44 5.94 -1.71
N ASP A 207 2.57 5.56 -2.64
CA ASP A 207 2.52 4.19 -3.16
C ASP A 207 3.80 3.74 -3.89
N PRO A 208 4.42 4.55 -4.76
CA PRO A 208 5.69 4.14 -5.37
C PRO A 208 6.77 3.86 -4.33
N VAL A 209 6.78 4.59 -3.21
CA VAL A 209 7.72 4.35 -2.10
C VAL A 209 7.42 3.02 -1.43
N ARG A 210 6.14 2.70 -1.17
CA ARG A 210 5.72 1.43 -0.53
C ARG A 210 6.09 0.20 -1.37
N PHE A 211 6.10 0.32 -2.69
CA PHE A 211 6.32 -0.81 -3.60
C PHE A 211 7.77 -0.96 -4.07
N ALA A 212 8.63 0.05 -3.87
CA ALA A 212 10.00 0.05 -4.37
C ALA A 212 10.91 -1.03 -3.75
N GLY A 213 10.59 -1.52 -2.55
CA GLY A 213 11.44 -2.46 -1.80
C GLY A 213 11.21 -3.95 -2.06
N SER A 214 10.26 -4.33 -2.93
CA SER A 214 9.92 -5.76 -3.15
C SER A 214 9.27 -5.99 -4.52
N THR A 215 9.93 -5.61 -5.60
CA THR A 215 9.36 -5.73 -6.95
C THR A 215 9.49 -7.13 -7.52
N TRP A 216 10.49 -7.93 -7.10
CA TRP A 216 10.74 -9.25 -7.70
C TRP A 216 9.57 -10.24 -7.56
N GLU A 217 8.70 -10.07 -6.55
CA GLU A 217 7.50 -10.89 -6.40
C GLU A 217 6.36 -10.43 -7.30
N ASP A 218 6.17 -9.12 -7.43
CA ASP A 218 5.17 -8.51 -8.30
C ASP A 218 5.64 -7.11 -8.70
N ILE A 219 5.82 -6.90 -10.01
CA ILE A 219 6.29 -5.62 -10.56
C ILE A 219 5.15 -4.61 -10.76
N LEU A 220 3.92 -5.10 -10.88
CA LEU A 220 2.76 -4.32 -11.32
C LEU A 220 2.40 -3.18 -10.37
N PRO A 221 2.41 -3.34 -9.02
CA PRO A 221 2.08 -2.25 -8.11
C PRO A 221 3.00 -1.03 -8.27
N LEU A 222 4.31 -1.27 -8.42
CA LEU A 222 5.26 -0.18 -8.65
C LEU A 222 5.02 0.44 -10.03
N GLN A 223 4.81 -0.37 -11.07
CA GLN A 223 4.61 0.12 -12.43
C GLN A 223 3.37 1.00 -12.54
N GLU A 224 2.23 0.55 -12.01
CA GLU A 224 0.98 1.33 -11.98
C GLU A 224 1.14 2.62 -11.19
N SER A 225 1.77 2.55 -10.01
CA SER A 225 1.98 3.74 -9.17
C SER A 225 2.83 4.81 -9.89
N LEU A 226 3.85 4.39 -10.65
CA LEU A 226 4.68 5.29 -11.46
C LEU A 226 3.93 5.83 -12.68
N MET A 227 3.10 5.03 -13.35
CA MET A 227 2.24 5.48 -14.44
C MET A 227 1.23 6.54 -13.96
N ARG A 228 0.70 6.37 -12.75
CA ARG A 228 -0.15 7.37 -12.09
C ARG A 228 0.60 8.65 -11.75
N VAL A 229 1.86 8.57 -11.30
CA VAL A 229 2.74 9.73 -11.11
C VAL A 229 2.95 10.49 -12.41
N VAL A 230 3.24 9.78 -13.52
CA VAL A 230 3.40 10.41 -14.85
C VAL A 230 2.11 11.09 -15.30
N THR A 231 0.96 10.43 -15.11
CA THR A 231 -0.35 10.96 -15.51
C THR A 231 -0.73 12.21 -14.71
N LYS A 232 -0.39 12.24 -13.42
CA LYS A 232 -0.69 13.36 -12.52
C LYS A 232 0.48 14.34 -12.37
N TRP A 233 1.49 14.25 -13.22
CA TRP A 233 2.76 14.95 -13.01
C TRP A 233 2.58 16.46 -12.87
N ASP A 234 1.77 17.07 -13.74
CA ASP A 234 1.52 18.52 -13.71
C ASP A 234 0.86 18.99 -12.39
N SER A 235 0.18 18.08 -11.68
CA SER A 235 -0.40 18.37 -10.36
C SER A 235 0.58 18.14 -9.20
N ILE A 236 1.67 17.39 -9.44
CA ILE A 236 2.73 17.09 -8.47
C ILE A 236 3.85 18.12 -8.56
N ASN A 237 4.26 18.48 -9.79
CA ASN A 237 5.31 19.45 -10.05
C ASN A 237 5.06 20.14 -11.39
N ASP A 238 4.73 21.43 -11.32
CA ASP A 238 4.48 22.30 -12.47
C ASP A 238 5.75 22.99 -12.99
N THR A 239 6.87 22.88 -12.28
CA THR A 239 8.13 23.57 -12.61
C THR A 239 9.08 22.73 -13.45
N VAL A 240 9.10 21.40 -13.25
CA VAL A 240 10.03 20.48 -13.90
C VAL A 240 9.25 19.51 -14.79
N LYS A 241 9.74 19.25 -16.00
CA LYS A 241 9.16 18.22 -16.87
C LYS A 241 9.35 16.82 -16.26
N CYS A 242 8.34 15.95 -16.37
CA CYS A 242 8.43 14.58 -15.86
C CYS A 242 9.70 13.88 -16.35
N PRO A 243 10.55 13.35 -15.43
CA PRO A 243 11.85 12.79 -15.79
C PRO A 243 11.75 11.38 -16.37
N ILE A 244 10.56 10.78 -16.32
CA ILE A 244 10.30 9.43 -16.82
C ILE A 244 9.16 9.43 -17.83
N HIS A 245 9.14 8.40 -18.67
CA HIS A 245 8.11 8.19 -19.67
C HIS A 245 7.83 6.69 -19.81
N PHE A 246 6.56 6.36 -20.06
CA PHE A 246 6.13 5.02 -20.42
C PHE A 246 5.60 5.07 -21.86
N PRO A 247 6.33 4.49 -22.82
CA PRO A 247 5.85 4.44 -24.19
C PRO A 247 4.60 3.55 -24.31
N PRO A 248 3.78 3.73 -25.36
CA PRO A 248 2.51 3.03 -25.52
C PRO A 248 2.64 1.51 -25.41
N GLU A 249 3.73 0.93 -25.91
CA GLU A 249 4.03 -0.50 -25.81
C GLU A 249 4.18 -0.99 -24.37
N ASP A 250 4.86 -0.23 -23.50
CA ASP A 250 5.01 -0.56 -22.08
C ASP A 250 3.65 -0.51 -21.37
N ARG A 251 2.77 0.42 -21.79
CA ARG A 251 1.42 0.55 -21.24
C ARG A 251 0.52 -0.59 -21.70
N CYS A 252 0.51 -0.93 -22.99
CA CYS A 252 -0.27 -2.05 -23.50
C CYS A 252 0.13 -3.36 -22.84
N LYS A 253 1.44 -3.62 -22.75
CA LYS A 253 1.98 -4.80 -22.08
C LYS A 253 1.59 -4.86 -20.60
N HIS A 254 1.61 -3.71 -19.91
CA HIS A 254 1.10 -3.60 -18.54
C HIS A 254 -0.40 -3.90 -18.44
N TYR A 255 -1.21 -3.40 -19.37
CA TYR A 255 -2.65 -3.71 -19.39
C TYR A 255 -2.92 -5.19 -19.70
N GLU A 256 -2.13 -5.82 -20.57
CA GLU A 256 -2.23 -7.25 -20.91
C GLU A 256 -1.83 -8.15 -19.72
N GLU A 257 -0.69 -7.86 -19.10
CA GLU A 257 -0.20 -8.59 -17.91
C GLU A 257 -1.02 -8.28 -16.67
N GLY A 258 -1.57 -7.09 -16.66
CA GLY A 258 -2.48 -6.58 -15.69
C GLY A 258 -3.93 -6.78 -16.08
N GLU A 259 -4.36 -7.63 -17.01
CA GLU A 259 -5.82 -7.86 -17.15
C GLU A 259 -6.35 -8.53 -15.88
N GLY A 260 -5.61 -9.51 -15.36
CA GLY A 260 -5.81 -10.02 -14.02
C GLY A 260 -5.54 -8.96 -12.94
N TRP A 261 -4.63 -8.00 -13.17
CA TRP A 261 -4.32 -6.95 -12.20
C TRP A 261 -5.29 -5.76 -12.21
N ASN A 262 -5.95 -5.45 -13.32
CA ASN A 262 -7.00 -4.45 -13.51
C ASN A 262 -8.29 -5.06 -13.03
N GLU A 263 -8.52 -6.36 -13.23
CA GLU A 263 -9.53 -7.08 -12.49
C GLU A 263 -9.19 -7.12 -11.00
N ILE A 264 -7.92 -7.29 -10.59
CA ILE A 264 -7.45 -7.21 -9.18
C ILE A 264 -7.44 -5.76 -8.66
N GLN A 265 -7.35 -4.73 -9.50
CA GLN A 265 -7.31 -3.31 -9.11
C GLN A 265 -8.71 -2.75 -9.13
N ASP A 266 -9.54 -3.02 -10.14
CA ASP A 266 -10.99 -2.88 -10.07
C ASP A 266 -11.52 -3.77 -8.95
N PHE A 267 -10.95 -4.94 -8.67
CA PHE A 267 -11.23 -5.73 -7.47
C PHE A 267 -10.69 -5.05 -6.23
N TRP A 268 -9.50 -4.47 -6.14
CA TRP A 268 -9.04 -3.77 -4.93
C TRP A 268 -9.81 -2.46 -4.73
N ASP A 269 -10.30 -1.84 -5.80
CA ASP A 269 -11.16 -0.65 -5.88
C ASP A 269 -12.65 -1.02 -5.64
N THR A 270 -13.06 -2.27 -5.90
CA THR A 270 -14.40 -2.85 -5.59
C THR A 270 -14.43 -3.53 -4.21
N MET A 271 -13.29 -4.06 -3.78
CA MET A 271 -13.04 -4.78 -2.52
C MET A 271 -12.44 -3.85 -1.47
N THR A 272 -12.17 -2.59 -1.80
CA THR A 272 -11.91 -1.52 -0.82
C THR A 272 -13.17 -1.37 0.03
N GLY A 273 -13.21 -2.11 1.14
CA GLY A 273 -14.37 -2.25 2.02
C GLY A 273 -14.99 -3.66 2.11
N ILE A 274 -14.46 -4.69 1.44
CA ILE A 274 -14.98 -6.09 1.44
C ILE A 274 -13.92 -7.14 1.85
N LEU A 275 -12.64 -6.99 1.46
CA LEU A 275 -11.51 -7.83 1.91
C LEU A 275 -10.37 -6.96 2.41
N GLU A 276 -9.79 -7.37 3.53
CA GLU A 276 -8.56 -6.78 4.06
C GLU A 276 -7.35 -7.25 3.25
N LYS A 277 -6.27 -6.47 3.26
CA LYS A 277 -4.99 -6.81 2.62
C LYS A 277 -4.43 -8.16 3.10
N ASP A 278 -4.90 -8.61 4.26
CA ASP A 278 -4.46 -9.80 4.99
C ASP A 278 -5.41 -11.00 4.75
N SER A 279 -6.27 -10.92 3.73
CA SER A 279 -7.26 -11.95 3.37
C SER A 279 -8.35 -12.21 4.43
N TRP A 280 -8.55 -11.29 5.37
CA TRP A 280 -9.64 -11.35 6.35
C TRP A 280 -10.93 -10.71 5.81
N THR A 281 -12.07 -11.30 6.14
CA THR A 281 -13.40 -10.78 5.82
C THR A 281 -14.33 -10.96 7.02
N SER A 282 -15.28 -10.03 7.20
CA SER A 282 -16.28 -10.13 8.28
C SER A 282 -17.25 -11.28 8.04
N HIS A 283 -17.95 -11.74 9.08
CA HIS A 283 -18.98 -12.79 8.94
C HIS A 283 -20.12 -12.38 7.98
N GLU A 284 -20.43 -11.09 7.87
CA GLU A 284 -21.49 -10.57 6.99
C GLU A 284 -21.06 -10.53 5.52
N THR A 285 -19.77 -10.36 5.27
CA THR A 285 -19.18 -10.34 3.93
C THR A 285 -18.60 -11.69 3.51
N TYR A 286 -18.60 -12.69 4.41
CA TYR A 286 -17.98 -14.00 4.20
C TYR A 286 -18.54 -14.75 2.99
N ASP A 287 -19.86 -14.85 2.85
CA ASP A 287 -20.46 -15.58 1.73
C ASP A 287 -20.16 -14.90 0.39
N ARG A 288 -20.13 -13.56 0.38
CA ARG A 288 -19.79 -12.75 -0.80
C ARG A 288 -18.30 -12.85 -1.14
N ALA A 289 -17.43 -12.78 -0.13
CA ALA A 289 -15.99 -13.02 -0.28
C ALA A 289 -15.72 -14.44 -0.81
N ARG A 290 -16.42 -15.45 -0.29
CA ARG A 290 -16.28 -16.85 -0.71
C ARG A 290 -16.76 -17.06 -2.15
N GLU A 291 -17.87 -16.46 -2.57
CA GLU A 291 -18.32 -16.51 -3.98
C GLU A 291 -17.34 -15.82 -4.94
N ILE A 292 -16.73 -14.72 -4.50
CA ILE A 292 -15.70 -14.01 -5.27
C ILE A 292 -14.43 -14.87 -5.37
N PHE A 293 -13.96 -15.47 -4.27
CA PHE A 293 -12.84 -16.41 -4.27
C PHE A 293 -13.10 -17.68 -5.12
N ALA A 294 -14.33 -18.18 -5.15
CA ALA A 294 -14.70 -19.34 -5.96
C ALA A 294 -14.62 -19.06 -7.47
N LYS A 295 -14.86 -17.80 -7.90
CA LYS A 295 -14.69 -17.39 -9.30
C LYS A 295 -13.22 -17.31 -9.71
N LEU A 296 -12.33 -16.95 -8.78
CA LEU A 296 -10.88 -16.93 -8.99
C LEU A 296 -10.26 -18.35 -9.11
N GLN A 297 -10.92 -19.36 -8.54
CA GLN A 297 -10.49 -20.77 -8.63
C GLN A 297 -11.13 -21.53 -9.81
N ALA A 298 -12.04 -20.89 -10.56
CA ALA A 298 -12.65 -21.53 -11.71
C ALA A 298 -11.62 -21.58 -12.85
N PRO A 299 -11.29 -22.76 -13.41
CA PRO A 299 -10.41 -22.84 -14.56
C PRO A 299 -11.03 -22.08 -15.73
N ALA A 300 -10.19 -21.33 -16.46
CA ALA A 300 -10.61 -20.59 -17.64
C ALA A 300 -11.40 -21.51 -18.59
N PRO A 301 -12.51 -21.05 -19.19
CA PRO A 301 -13.24 -21.86 -20.16
C PRO A 301 -12.29 -22.24 -21.30
N THR A 302 -12.10 -23.55 -21.48
CA THR A 302 -11.40 -24.07 -22.65
C THR A 302 -12.28 -23.81 -23.86
N ASP A 303 -11.93 -22.80 -24.65
CA ASP A 303 -12.54 -22.59 -25.95
C ASP A 303 -12.20 -23.77 -26.87
N SER A 304 -13.25 -24.47 -27.29
CA SER A 304 -13.26 -25.55 -28.29
C SER A 304 -13.86 -25.08 -29.60
#